data_AF-A0A955N944-F1
#
_entry.id   AF-A0A955N944-F1
#
_cell.length_a   1.000
_cell.length_b   1.000
_cell.length_c   1.000
_cell.angle_alpha   90.00
_cell.angle_beta   90.00
_cell.angle_gamma   90.00
#
_symmetry.space_group_name_H-M   'P 1'
#
loop_
_entity.id
_entity.type
_entity.pdbx_description
1 polymer ?
#
loop_
_entity_poly.entity_id
_entity_poly.type
_entity_poly.pdbx_seq_one_letter_code
_entity_poly.pdbx_strand_id
1 'polypeptide(L)'
;EHGLHLTELGTGVLILISLLEQRIEIVTDRAILDRFPPETWKNMLALIQDGFHKGNPVESLCQAITLCGEVLGEYFPAGPTGPNPNELPNKLISG
;
A
#
# COMPACT_ATOMS: atom_id res chain seq x y z
N GLU A 1 -8.74 7.48 14.50
CA GLU A 1 -8.13 8.45 13.57
C GLU A 1 -6.65 8.10 13.41
N HIS A 2 -6.31 7.27 12.42
CA HIS A 2 -4.98 6.66 12.30
C HIS A 2 -4.03 7.55 11.50
N GLY A 3 -3.47 8.59 12.11
CA GLY A 3 -2.10 9.12 11.91
C GLY A 3 -1.48 9.28 10.49
N LEU A 4 -2.23 9.18 9.41
CA LEU A 4 -1.73 9.18 8.02
C LEU A 4 -1.09 10.52 7.60
N HIS A 5 -1.18 11.56 8.44
CA HIS A 5 -0.57 12.88 8.24
C HIS A 5 0.86 13.03 8.81
N LEU A 6 1.54 11.95 9.19
CA LEU A 6 2.89 11.98 9.77
C LEU A 6 4.03 11.62 8.79
N THR A 7 3.86 11.84 7.48
CA THR A 7 4.99 11.77 6.53
C THR A 7 5.27 13.18 6.03
N GLU A 8 6.54 13.63 6.07
CA GLU A 8 6.93 14.99 5.66
C GLU A 8 6.61 15.28 4.18
N LEU A 9 6.37 14.21 3.40
CA LEU A 9 6.08 14.26 1.97
C LEU A 9 4.68 13.75 1.57
N GLY A 10 3.84 13.31 2.53
CA GLY A 10 2.52 12.76 2.19
C GLY A 10 2.61 11.51 1.31
N THR A 11 3.46 10.54 1.66
CA THR A 11 3.68 9.30 0.89
C THR A 11 3.23 8.05 1.64
N GLY A 12 2.41 8.20 2.67
CA GLY A 12 1.85 7.08 3.42
C GLY A 12 0.85 6.27 2.60
N VAL A 13 1.03 4.94 2.54
CA VAL A 13 0.04 3.97 2.06
C VAL A 13 -0.39 3.08 3.22
N LEU A 14 -1.68 3.03 3.49
CA LEU A 14 -2.30 2.12 4.44
C LEU A 14 -3.16 1.11 3.68
N ILE A 15 -2.86 -0.18 3.85
CA ILE A 15 -3.65 -1.27 3.30
C ILE A 15 -4.43 -1.91 4.46
N LEU A 16 -5.75 -1.71 4.48
CA LEU A 16 -6.68 -2.29 5.44
C LEU A 16 -7.30 -3.55 4.85
N ILE A 17 -7.25 -4.65 5.60
CA ILE A 17 -7.78 -5.94 5.16
C ILE A 17 -8.73 -6.46 6.24
N SER A 18 -10.01 -6.52 5.93
CA SER A 18 -11.02 -7.18 6.74
C SER A 18 -11.13 -8.64 6.30
N LEU A 19 -10.55 -9.54 7.10
CA LEU A 19 -10.59 -10.98 6.83
C LEU A 19 -12.01 -11.56 6.98
N LEU A 20 -12.82 -10.97 7.87
CA LEU A 20 -14.19 -11.44 8.13
C LEU A 20 -15.14 -11.13 6.97
N GLU A 21 -14.97 -9.95 6.36
CA GLU A 21 -15.80 -9.51 5.23
C GLU A 21 -15.14 -9.73 3.86
N GLN A 22 -13.91 -10.26 3.82
CA GLN A 22 -13.09 -10.36 2.61
C GLN A 22 -12.98 -9.02 1.86
N ARG A 23 -12.91 -7.91 2.61
CA ARG A 23 -12.82 -6.55 2.06
C ARG A 23 -11.39 -6.03 2.19
N ILE A 24 -10.95 -5.34 1.15
CA ILE A 24 -9.65 -4.64 1.11
C ILE A 24 -9.93 -3.17 0.83
N GLU A 25 -9.35 -2.31 1.64
CA GLU A 25 -9.42 -0.86 1.46
C GLU A 25 -8.00 -0.31 1.47
N ILE A 26 -7.64 0.48 0.45
CA ILE A 26 -6.34 1.11 0.37
C ILE A 26 -6.54 2.59 0.60
N VAL A 27 -5.98 3.11 1.69
CA VAL A 27 -6.04 4.51 2.08
C VAL A 27 -4.66 5.10 1.85
N THR A 28 -4.57 6.09 0.96
CA THR A 28 -3.30 6.75 0.65
C THR A 28 -3.46 8.26 0.69
N ASP A 29 -2.33 8.96 0.77
CA ASP A 29 -2.32 10.40 0.65
C ASP A 29 -2.70 10.85 -0.79
N ARG A 30 -3.18 12.09 -0.89
CA ARG A 30 -3.66 12.68 -2.14
C ARG A 30 -2.58 12.76 -3.21
N ALA A 31 -1.32 12.96 -2.81
CA ALA A 31 -0.18 12.98 -3.74
C ALA A 31 0.00 11.62 -4.44
N ILE A 32 -0.22 10.52 -3.74
CA ILE A 32 -0.15 9.16 -4.30
C ILE A 32 -1.36 8.92 -5.21
N LEU A 33 -2.56 9.28 -4.75
CA LEU A 33 -3.80 9.15 -5.52
C LEU A 33 -3.74 9.84 -6.90
N ASP A 34 -3.10 11.01 -6.99
CA ASP A 34 -2.96 11.76 -8.24
C ASP A 34 -1.93 11.14 -9.21
N ARG A 35 -0.93 10.44 -8.66
CA ARG A 35 0.23 9.93 -9.41
C ARG A 35 0.12 8.45 -9.76
N PHE A 36 -0.64 7.67 -8.98
CA PHE A 36 -0.83 6.25 -9.24
C PHE A 36 -1.81 6.02 -10.40
N PRO A 37 -1.41 5.26 -11.43
CA PRO A 37 -2.31 4.89 -12.51
C PRO A 37 -3.52 4.10 -11.98
N PRO A 38 -4.73 4.32 -12.52
CA PRO A 38 -5.92 3.54 -12.16
C PRO A 38 -5.75 2.03 -12.42
N GLU A 39 -4.95 1.65 -13.42
CA GLU A 39 -4.65 0.25 -13.70
C GLU A 39 -3.83 -0.42 -12.61
N THR A 40 -2.91 0.30 -11.97
CA THR A 40 -2.11 -0.23 -10.86
C THR A 40 -3.00 -0.60 -9.68
N TRP A 41 -3.94 0.27 -9.31
CA TRP A 41 -4.92 -0.02 -8.27
C TRP A 41 -5.75 -1.26 -8.58
N LYS A 42 -6.24 -1.36 -9.82
CA LYS A 42 -7.03 -2.49 -10.28
C LYS A 42 -6.24 -3.79 -10.23
N ASN A 43 -4.97 -3.77 -10.65
CA ASN A 43 -4.09 -4.93 -10.62
C ASN A 43 -3.78 -5.38 -9.18
N MET A 44 -3.53 -4.45 -8.26
CA MET A 44 -3.36 -4.77 -6.84
C MET A 44 -4.60 -5.44 -6.26
N LEU A 45 -5.79 -4.84 -6.48
CA LEU A 45 -7.05 -5.42 -6.00
C LEU A 45 -7.33 -6.80 -6.61
N ALA A 46 -6.99 -7.00 -7.88
CA ALA A 46 -7.17 -8.29 -8.56
C ALA A 46 -6.24 -9.37 -8.00
N LEU A 47 -4.95 -9.05 -7.77
CA LEU A 47 -3.97 -9.96 -7.17
C LEU A 47 -4.43 -10.44 -5.80
N ILE A 48 -4.85 -9.50 -4.94
CA ILE A 48 -5.29 -9.84 -3.59
C ILE A 48 -6.57 -10.70 -3.68
N GLN A 49 -7.58 -10.30 -4.46
CA GLN A 49 -8.81 -11.10 -4.62
C GLN A 49 -8.54 -12.51 -5.15
N ASP A 50 -7.62 -12.67 -6.09
CA ASP A 50 -7.23 -13.97 -6.64
C ASP A 50 -6.55 -14.85 -5.58
N GLY A 51 -5.64 -14.29 -4.79
CA GLY A 51 -5.01 -15.04 -3.69
C GLY A 51 -5.98 -15.46 -2.60
N PHE A 52 -6.94 -14.60 -2.26
CA PHE A 52 -8.03 -14.98 -1.36
C PHE A 52 -8.90 -16.10 -1.94
N HIS A 53 -9.23 -16.07 -3.24
CA HIS A 53 -9.96 -17.16 -3.91
C HIS A 53 -9.17 -18.48 -3.95
N LYS A 54 -7.85 -18.40 -4.14
CA LYS A 54 -6.96 -19.57 -4.23
C LYS A 54 -6.54 -20.14 -2.88
N GLY A 55 -6.96 -19.54 -1.77
CA GLY A 55 -6.55 -19.95 -0.42
C GLY A 55 -5.10 -19.55 -0.08
N ASN A 56 -4.50 -18.64 -0.85
CA ASN A 56 -3.13 -18.15 -0.68
C ASN A 56 -3.10 -16.62 -0.39
N PRO A 57 -3.82 -16.12 0.64
CA PRO A 57 -3.94 -14.69 0.89
C PRO A 57 -2.59 -14.04 1.22
N VAL A 58 -1.72 -14.71 1.98
CA VAL A 58 -0.41 -14.18 2.39
C VAL A 58 0.46 -13.86 1.17
N GLU A 59 0.55 -14.79 0.23
CA GLU A 59 1.40 -14.61 -0.95
C GLU A 59 0.88 -13.47 -1.83
N SER A 60 -0.43 -13.40 -2.06
CA SER A 60 -1.03 -12.31 -2.83
C SER A 60 -0.87 -10.94 -2.18
N LEU A 61 -0.91 -10.88 -0.85
CA LEU A 61 -0.66 -9.64 -0.11
C LEU A 61 0.79 -9.21 -0.24
N CYS A 62 1.74 -10.12 -0.11
CA CYS A 62 3.16 -9.83 -0.35
C CYS A 62 3.37 -9.31 -1.78
N GLN A 63 2.76 -9.93 -2.79
CA GLN A 63 2.85 -9.46 -4.18
C GLN A 63 2.26 -8.06 -4.36
N ALA A 64 1.11 -7.77 -3.77
CA ALA A 64 0.49 -6.46 -3.84
C ALA A 64 1.33 -5.38 -3.15
N ILE A 65 1.93 -5.68 -2.00
CA ILE A 65 2.85 -4.77 -1.29
C ILE A 65 4.10 -4.50 -2.15
N THR A 66 4.68 -5.54 -2.76
CA THR A 66 5.83 -5.38 -3.67
C THR A 66 5.48 -4.47 -4.85
N LEU A 67 4.36 -4.73 -5.53
CA LEU A 67 3.90 -3.90 -6.65
C LEU A 67 3.68 -2.44 -6.21
N CYS A 68 3.10 -2.23 -5.04
CA CYS A 68 2.93 -0.89 -4.48
C CYS A 68 4.28 -0.20 -4.24
N GLY A 69 5.28 -0.93 -3.73
CA GLY A 69 6.63 -0.43 -3.51
C GLY A 69 7.36 -0.07 -4.81
N GLU A 70 7.23 -0.89 -5.86
CA GLU A 70 7.81 -0.61 -7.18
C GLU A 70 7.24 0.67 -7.77
N VAL A 71 5.92 0.82 -7.77
CA VAL A 71 5.24 1.99 -8.32
C VAL A 71 5.53 3.24 -7.49
N LEU A 72 5.56 3.14 -6.16
CA LEU A 72 6.02 4.24 -5.30
C LEU A 72 7.46 4.63 -5.63
N GLY A 73 8.35 3.69 -5.89
CA GLY A 73 9.74 3.96 -6.28
C GLY A 73 9.86 4.71 -7.61
N GLU A 74 8.95 4.48 -8.57
CA GLU A 74 8.91 5.21 -9.83
C GLU A 74 8.45 6.67 -9.66
N TYR A 75 7.42 6.92 -8.86
CA TYR A 75 6.82 8.25 -8.71
C TYR A 75 7.42 9.10 -7.58
N PHE A 76 7.92 8.46 -6.54
CA PHE A 76 8.51 9.05 -5.34
C PHE A 76 9.86 8.37 -5.05
N PRO A 77 10.86 8.52 -5.94
CA PRO A 77 12.16 7.93 -5.71
C PRO A 77 12.76 8.49 -4.40
N ALA A 78 13.21 7.60 -3.52
CA ALA A 78 14.05 8.00 -2.39
C ALA A 78 15.31 8.65 -2.98
N GLY A 79 15.39 9.99 -2.90
CA GLY A 79 16.47 10.74 -3.55
C GLY A 79 17.85 10.21 -3.14
N PRO A 80 18.86 10.22 -4.03
CA PRO A 80 20.17 9.60 -3.79
C PRO A 80 20.96 10.20 -2.61
N THR A 81 20.48 11.30 -2.02
CA THR A 81 21.18 12.12 -1.03
C THR A 81 20.31 12.56 0.16
N GLY A 82 19.05 12.14 0.23
CA GLY A 82 18.14 12.49 1.32
C GLY A 82 17.97 11.34 2.32
N PRO A 83 17.71 11.61 3.61
CA PRO A 83 17.34 10.55 4.54
C PRO A 83 16.02 9.92 4.07
N ASN A 84 15.97 8.58 3.99
CA ASN A 84 14.74 7.80 3.83
C ASN A 84 14.44 7.10 5.16
N PRO A 85 14.05 7.85 6.21
CA PRO A 85 13.70 7.25 7.47
C PRO A 85 12.42 6.44 7.29
N ASN A 86 12.28 5.37 8.07
CA ASN A 86 11.01 4.67 8.16
C ASN A 86 10.00 5.55 8.90
N GLU A 87 9.35 6.48 8.19
CA GLU A 87 8.43 7.48 8.74
C GLU A 87 7.17 6.84 9.36
N LEU A 88 6.78 5.66 8.87
CA LEU A 88 5.66 4.88 9.40
C LEU A 88 6.14 3.52 9.90
N PRO A 89 5.82 3.12 11.13
CA PRO A 89 6.20 1.79 11.61
C PRO A 89 5.44 0.71 10.82
N ASN A 90 6.16 -0.31 10.34
CA ASN A 90 5.61 -1.51 9.69
C ASN A 90 4.91 -2.40 10.72
N LYS A 91 3.81 -1.91 11.31
CA LYS A 91 3.03 -2.61 12.33
C LYS A 91 1.73 -3.09 11.73
N LEU A 92 1.45 -4.38 11.91
CA LEU A 92 0.09 -4.89 11.73
C LEU A 92 -0.81 -4.22 12.75
N ILE A 93 -1.80 -3.47 12.27
CA ILE A 93 -2.86 -2.92 13.10
C ILE A 93 -3.96 -3.97 13.12
N SER A 94 -4.04 -4.73 14.21
CA SER A 94 -5.16 -5.64 14.49
C SER A 94 -6.19 -4.89 15.33
N GLY A 95 -7.43 -4.78 14.84
CA GLY A 95 -8.60 -4.29 15.55
C GLY A 95 -9.76 -5.25 15.38
#